data_AF-A0A6G4HQ97-F1
#
_entry.id   AF-A0A6G4HQ97-F1
#
_cell.length_a   1.000
_cell.length_b   1.000
_cell.length_c   1.000
_cell.angle_alpha   90.00
_cell.angle_beta   90.00
_cell.angle_gamma   90.00
#
_symmetry.space_group_name_H-M   'P 1'
#
loop_
_entity.id
_entity.type
_entity.pdbx_description
1 polymer ?
#
loop_
_entity_poly.entity_id
_entity_poly.type
_entity_poly.pdbx_seq_one_letter_code
_entity_poly.pdbx_strand_id
1 'polypeptide(L)'
;MKAFKIYSEDRMGFENEIVYVCNYNKAIEIFNEKLREELKNTGDDVVNKQDFSEEVQEFREWNKDSELLCRKYPLLIHKPKDSNKIVGTIPYWIKTGYEYNEYEILGELITLEEIELIE
;
A
#
# COMPACT_ATOMS: atom_id res chain seq x y z
N MET A 1 -7.17 -12.71 22.03
CA MET A 1 -6.93 -11.23 22.12
C MET A 1 -6.79 -10.65 20.71
N LYS A 2 -7.20 -9.40 20.42
CA LYS A 2 -6.98 -8.79 19.10
C LYS A 2 -5.62 -8.10 19.02
N ALA A 3 -4.92 -8.25 17.90
CA ALA A 3 -3.71 -7.52 17.58
C ALA A 3 -3.74 -7.01 16.13
N PHE A 4 -2.86 -6.07 15.82
CA PHE A 4 -2.70 -5.49 14.50
C PHE A 4 -1.28 -5.72 14.03
N LYS A 5 -1.15 -6.24 12.82
CA LYS A 5 0.11 -6.50 12.13
C LYS A 5 0.25 -5.46 11.03
N ILE A 6 1.36 -4.74 11.02
CA ILE A 6 1.67 -3.70 10.03
C ILE A 6 2.96 -4.08 9.31
N TYR A 7 2.95 -4.12 7.99
CA TYR A 7 4.10 -4.57 7.18
C TYR A 7 4.14 -3.88 5.82
N SER A 8 5.31 -3.86 5.21
CA SER A 8 5.46 -3.63 3.77
C SER A 8 5.39 -4.96 3.03
N GLU A 9 4.88 -4.96 1.80
CA GLU A 9 4.79 -6.15 0.95
C GLU A 9 5.55 -5.89 -0.34
N ASP A 10 6.48 -6.79 -0.68
CA ASP A 10 7.19 -6.70 -1.96
C ASP A 10 6.38 -7.32 -3.11
N ARG A 11 6.91 -7.21 -4.33
CA ARG A 11 6.25 -7.69 -5.56
C ARG A 11 6.01 -9.21 -5.59
N MET A 12 6.70 -9.97 -4.75
CA MET A 12 6.55 -11.41 -4.65
C MET A 12 5.59 -11.81 -3.52
N GLY A 13 5.02 -10.82 -2.82
CA GLY A 13 4.13 -11.03 -1.68
C GLY A 13 4.87 -11.30 -0.37
N PHE A 14 6.19 -11.04 -0.30
CA PHE A 14 6.91 -11.21 0.95
C PHE A 14 6.72 -10.00 1.85
N GLU A 15 6.38 -10.29 3.10
CA GLU A 15 6.17 -9.29 4.13
C GLU A 15 7.51 -8.87 4.73
N ASN A 16 7.75 -7.57 4.77
CA ASN A 16 8.94 -6.95 5.32
C ASN A 16 8.58 -5.98 6.45
N GLU A 17 9.55 -5.70 7.31
CA GLU A 17 9.46 -4.71 8.38
C GLU A 17 8.20 -4.82 9.28
N ILE A 18 7.87 -6.06 9.66
CA ILE A 18 6.63 -6.39 10.36
C ILE A 18 6.64 -5.80 11.79
N VAL A 19 5.57 -5.11 12.14
CA VAL A 19 5.32 -4.56 13.48
C VAL A 19 3.99 -5.08 14.01
N TYR A 20 3.95 -5.49 15.28
CA TYR A 20 2.74 -5.94 15.96
C TYR A 20 2.36 -4.99 17.09
N VAL A 21 1.08 -4.62 17.17
CA VAL A 21 0.55 -3.80 18.27
C VAL A 21 -0.86 -4.24 18.66
N CYS A 22 -1.21 -4.14 19.95
CA CYS A 22 -2.56 -4.49 20.43
C CYS A 22 -3.53 -3.30 20.43
N ASN A 23 -3.04 -2.07 20.15
CA ASN A 23 -3.85 -0.86 20.17
C ASN A 23 -4.08 -0.35 18.74
N TYR A 24 -5.34 -0.20 18.34
CA TYR A 24 -5.71 0.22 16.99
C TYR A 24 -5.23 1.63 16.64
N ASN A 25 -5.35 2.61 17.54
CA ASN A 25 -4.88 3.97 17.29
C ASN A 25 -3.36 3.96 17.04
N LYS A 26 -2.61 3.17 17.82
CA LYS A 26 -1.18 3.02 17.60
C LYS A 26 -0.86 2.31 16.28
N ALA A 27 -1.68 1.33 15.87
CA ALA A 27 -1.54 0.69 14.56
C ALA A 27 -1.69 1.69 13.42
N ILE A 28 -2.69 2.58 13.51
CA ILE A 28 -2.93 3.64 12.51
C ILE A 28 -1.79 4.66 12.49
N GLU A 29 -1.23 5.03 13.65
CA GLU A 29 -0.04 5.90 13.69
C GLU A 29 1.13 5.26 12.93
N ILE A 30 1.47 4.01 13.23
CA ILE A 30 2.59 3.29 12.61
C ILE A 30 2.35 3.09 11.11
N PHE A 31 1.13 2.74 10.72
CA PHE A 31 0.74 2.61 9.32
C PHE A 31 0.96 3.91 8.54
N ASN A 32 0.53 5.04 9.09
CA ASN A 32 0.74 6.36 8.48
C ASN A 32 2.21 6.78 8.47
N GLU A 33 2.99 6.42 9.49
CA GLU A 33 4.43 6.66 9.54
C GLU A 33 5.14 5.91 8.41
N LYS A 34 4.87 4.61 8.26
CA LYS A 34 5.41 3.78 7.16
C LYS A 34 5.05 4.33 5.78
N LEU A 35 3.80 4.74 5.56
CA LEU A 35 3.40 5.38 4.29
C LEU A 35 4.19 6.66 4.00
N ARG A 36 4.50 7.46 5.04
CA ARG A 36 5.30 8.68 4.86
C ARG A 36 6.77 8.38 4.62
N GLU A 37 7.31 7.34 5.24
CA GLU A 37 8.67 6.87 5.01
C GLU A 37 8.81 6.36 3.59
N GLU A 38 7.88 5.50 3.15
CA GLU A 38 7.89 4.95 1.81
C GLU A 38 7.76 6.03 0.75
N LEU A 39 6.84 6.98 0.93
CA LEU A 39 6.70 8.13 0.04
C LEU A 39 8.00 8.95 -0.08
N LYS A 40 8.77 9.08 1.00
CA LYS A 40 10.08 9.76 0.96
C LYS A 40 11.14 8.93 0.26
N ASN A 41 11.11 7.60 0.43
CA ASN A 41 12.06 6.68 -0.19
C ASN A 41 11.85 6.60 -1.70
N THR A 42 10.60 6.54 -2.15
CA THR A 42 10.23 6.61 -3.57
C THR A 42 10.64 7.95 -4.19
N GLY A 43 10.53 9.04 -3.44
CA GLY A 43 11.08 10.34 -3.84
C GLY A 43 10.51 10.86 -5.17
N ASP A 44 11.41 11.13 -6.12
CA ASP A 44 11.07 11.71 -7.43
C ASP A 44 10.51 10.68 -8.43
N ASP A 45 10.58 9.38 -8.11
CA ASP A 45 10.05 8.31 -8.96
C ASP A 45 8.53 8.12 -8.79
N VAL A 46 7.91 8.81 -7.83
CA VAL A 46 6.46 8.80 -7.64
C VAL A 46 5.77 9.23 -8.94
N VAL A 47 4.75 8.49 -9.35
CA VAL A 47 4.03 8.79 -10.60
C VAL A 47 3.42 10.19 -10.57
N ASN A 48 3.23 10.80 -11.74
CA ASN A 48 2.61 12.11 -11.82
C ASN A 48 1.09 12.04 -11.54
N LYS A 49 0.41 13.19 -11.45
CA LYS A 49 -1.03 13.23 -11.14
C LYS A 49 -1.93 12.60 -12.21
N GLN A 50 -1.53 12.66 -13.48
CA GLN A 50 -2.28 12.06 -14.57
C GLN A 50 -2.18 10.54 -14.45
N ASP A 51 -0.96 10.00 -14.38
CA ASP A 51 -0.69 8.58 -14.21
C ASP A 51 -1.39 8.03 -12.95
N PHE A 52 -1.30 8.72 -11.81
CA PHE A 52 -2.02 8.35 -10.59
C PHE A 52 -3.53 8.25 -10.80
N SER A 53 -4.10 9.14 -11.63
CA SER A 53 -5.53 9.11 -11.90
C SER A 53 -5.92 7.91 -12.76
N GLU A 54 -5.03 7.49 -13.67
CA GLU A 54 -5.18 6.26 -14.48
C GLU A 54 -5.08 5.02 -13.56
N GLU A 55 -4.08 4.94 -12.69
CA GLU A 55 -3.94 3.87 -11.68
C GLU A 55 -5.19 3.74 -10.79
N VAL A 56 -5.77 4.86 -10.35
CA VAL A 56 -7.00 4.86 -9.55
C VAL A 56 -8.20 4.34 -10.36
N GLN A 57 -8.25 4.60 -11.67
CA GLN A 57 -9.30 4.07 -12.54
C GLN A 57 -9.13 2.57 -12.72
N GLU A 58 -7.94 2.11 -13.09
CA GLU A 58 -7.64 0.68 -13.24
C GLU A 58 -7.92 -0.09 -11.94
N PHE A 59 -7.47 0.44 -10.79
CA PHE A 59 -7.75 -0.15 -9.49
C PHE A 59 -9.25 -0.40 -9.29
N ARG A 60 -10.11 0.56 -9.63
CA ARG A 60 -11.57 0.42 -9.49
C ARG A 60 -12.17 -0.61 -10.43
N GLU A 61 -11.62 -0.75 -11.63
CA GLU A 61 -12.07 -1.73 -12.61
C GLU A 61 -11.74 -3.16 -12.17
N TRP A 62 -10.54 -3.36 -11.61
CA TRP A 62 -10.07 -4.68 -11.18
C TRP A 62 -10.49 -5.04 -9.74
N ASN A 63 -10.73 -4.06 -8.87
CA ASN A 63 -11.05 -4.26 -7.45
C ASN A 63 -12.46 -3.75 -7.10
N LYS A 64 -13.47 -4.12 -7.89
CA LYS A 64 -14.87 -3.66 -7.75
C LYS A 64 -15.48 -3.91 -6.37
N ASP A 65 -15.00 -4.94 -5.69
CA ASP A 65 -15.47 -5.36 -4.37
C ASP A 65 -14.75 -4.61 -3.22
N SER A 66 -13.62 -3.96 -3.48
CA SER A 66 -12.86 -3.22 -2.47
C SER A 66 -13.49 -1.88 -2.11
N GLU A 67 -13.48 -1.54 -0.82
CA GLU A 67 -13.88 -0.23 -0.33
C GLU A 67 -12.71 0.76 -0.47
N LEU A 68 -12.93 1.85 -1.19
CA LEU A 68 -11.93 2.92 -1.34
C LEU A 68 -11.99 3.89 -0.15
N LEU A 69 -10.94 3.92 0.67
CA LEU A 69 -10.85 4.76 1.86
C LEU A 69 -10.19 6.12 1.59
N CYS A 70 -9.17 6.16 0.73
CA CYS A 70 -8.46 7.39 0.36
C CYS A 70 -7.96 7.32 -1.08
N ARG A 71 -7.96 8.47 -1.78
CA ARG A 71 -7.39 8.64 -3.14
C ARG A 71 -6.64 9.97 -3.29
N LYS A 72 -5.97 10.40 -2.23
CA LYS A 72 -5.28 11.69 -2.20
C LYS A 72 -3.90 11.50 -2.79
N TYR A 73 -3.66 12.03 -3.99
CA TYR A 73 -2.36 11.97 -4.67
C TYR A 73 -1.17 12.18 -3.72
N PRO A 74 -0.13 11.33 -3.79
CA PRO A 74 0.02 10.12 -4.62
C PRO A 74 -0.43 8.84 -3.89
N LEU A 75 -1.30 8.95 -2.90
CA LEU A 75 -1.68 7.85 -2.00
C LEU A 75 -3.07 7.30 -2.33
N LEU A 76 -3.13 5.99 -2.50
CA LEU A 76 -4.35 5.20 -2.61
C LEU A 76 -4.48 4.34 -1.34
N ILE A 77 -5.62 4.38 -0.64
CA ILE A 77 -5.88 3.48 0.49
C ILE A 77 -7.22 2.80 0.26
N HIS A 78 -7.24 1.49 0.43
CA HIS A 78 -8.44 0.68 0.27
C HIS A 78 -8.51 -0.44 1.31
N LYS A 79 -9.70 -1.03 1.40
CA LYS A 79 -9.98 -2.23 2.18
C LYS A 79 -10.60 -3.27 1.26
N PRO A 80 -9.93 -4.41 1.01
CA PRO A 80 -10.52 -5.50 0.25
C PRO A 80 -11.79 -6.02 0.93
N LYS A 81 -12.75 -6.49 0.14
CA LYS A 81 -14.00 -7.06 0.65
C LYS A 81 -13.73 -8.27 1.53
N ASP A 82 -14.51 -8.39 2.60
CA ASP A 82 -14.41 -9.51 3.55
C ASP A 82 -13.00 -9.73 4.13
N SER A 83 -12.16 -8.69 4.07
CA SER A 83 -10.79 -8.69 4.57
C SER A 83 -10.67 -7.87 5.84
N ASN A 84 -9.78 -8.34 6.71
CA ASN A 84 -9.34 -7.63 7.92
C ASN A 84 -8.15 -6.70 7.63
N LYS A 85 -7.84 -6.46 6.35
CA LYS A 85 -6.71 -5.65 5.89
C LYS A 85 -7.15 -4.26 5.45
N ILE A 86 -6.32 -3.27 5.75
CA ILE A 86 -6.28 -1.96 5.13
C ILE A 86 -4.96 -1.85 4.40
N VAL A 87 -5.00 -1.51 3.12
CA VAL A 87 -3.82 -1.48 2.26
C VAL A 87 -3.64 -0.07 1.69
N GLY A 88 -2.46 0.48 1.91
CA GLY A 88 -2.01 1.73 1.30
C GLY A 88 -1.04 1.43 0.17
N THR A 89 -1.22 2.11 -0.96
CA THR A 89 -0.44 1.96 -2.17
C THR A 89 0.12 3.31 -2.60
N ILE A 90 1.42 3.34 -2.89
CA ILE A 90 2.12 4.50 -3.46
C ILE A 90 2.65 4.05 -4.83
N PRO A 91 2.04 4.50 -5.93
CA PRO A 91 2.48 4.16 -7.27
C PRO A 91 3.72 4.95 -7.66
N TYR A 92 4.67 4.28 -8.33
CA TYR A 92 5.93 4.83 -8.76
C TYR A 92 6.41 4.21 -10.08
N TRP A 93 7.24 4.97 -10.80
CA TRP A 93 7.90 4.53 -12.01
C TRP A 93 9.13 3.68 -11.67
N ILE A 94 9.24 2.51 -12.26
CA ILE A 94 10.47 1.73 -12.24
C ILE A 94 10.95 1.44 -13.66
N LYS A 95 12.26 1.46 -13.87
CA LYS A 95 12.87 0.98 -15.11
C LYS A 95 12.97 -0.54 -15.08
N THR A 96 12.32 -1.22 -16.03
CA THR A 96 12.24 -2.68 -16.11
C THR A 96 13.15 -3.28 -17.18
N GLY A 97 13.50 -2.50 -18.21
CA GLY A 97 14.37 -2.93 -19.30
C GLY A 97 15.82 -2.42 -19.19
N TYR A 98 16.79 -3.30 -19.43
CA TYR A 98 18.21 -2.92 -19.52
C TYR A 98 18.58 -2.33 -20.89
N GLU A 99 17.98 -2.83 -21.98
CA GLU A 99 18.35 -2.48 -23.36
C GLU A 99 17.40 -1.48 -24.02
N TYR A 100 16.11 -1.64 -23.75
CA TYR A 100 15.04 -0.75 -24.22
C TYR A 100 14.57 0.01 -22.98
N ASN A 101 14.50 1.34 -23.06
CA ASN A 101 14.08 2.20 -21.94
C ASN A 101 12.60 1.99 -21.59
N GLU A 102 12.29 0.79 -21.09
CA GLU A 102 10.98 0.32 -20.69
C GLU A 102 10.78 0.66 -19.22
N TYR A 103 9.63 1.26 -18.96
CA TYR A 103 9.21 1.69 -17.64
C TYR A 103 7.82 1.12 -17.36
N GLU A 104 7.60 0.76 -16.10
CA GLU A 104 6.30 0.29 -15.63
C GLU A 104 5.94 1.04 -14.35
N ILE A 105 4.64 1.22 -14.12
CA ILE A 105 4.11 1.73 -12.86
C ILE A 105 3.89 0.54 -11.93
N LEU A 106 4.48 0.65 -10.76
CA LEU A 106 4.41 -0.32 -9.69
C LEU A 106 3.89 0.35 -8.42
N GLY A 107 3.40 -0.43 -7.46
CA GLY A 107 2.90 0.09 -6.18
C GLY A 107 3.70 -0.45 -5.01
N GLU A 108 4.25 0.44 -4.18
CA GLU A 108 4.71 0.04 -2.84
C GLU A 108 3.48 -0.17 -1.95
N LEU A 109 3.43 -1.33 -1.29
CA LEU A 109 2.27 -1.77 -0.51
C LEU A 109 2.61 -1.75 0.97
N ILE A 110 1.88 -0.94 1.74
CA ILE A 110 1.88 -1.01 3.20
C ILE A 110 0.53 -1.56 3.63
N THR A 111 0.54 -2.60 4.47
CA THR A 111 -0.66 -3.28 4.94
C THR A 111 -0.79 -3.18 6.45
N LEU A 112 -1.99 -2.87 6.92
CA LEU A 112 -2.43 -3.04 8.31
C LEU A 112 -3.47 -4.16 8.34
N GLU A 113 -3.19 -5.21 9.11
CA GLU A 113 -4.03 -6.41 9.20
C GLU A 113 -4.45 -6.66 10.65
N GLU A 114 -5.77 -6.77 10.89
CA GLU A 114 -6.28 -7.24 12.18
C GLU A 114 -6.16 -8.77 12.27
N ILE A 115 -5.50 -9.24 13.34
CA ILE A 115 -5.27 -10.65 13.63
C ILE A 115 -5.84 -11.03 15.01
N GLU A 116 -6.30 -12.27 15.11
CA GLU A 116 -6.69 -12.87 16.39
C GLU A 116 -5.51 -13.64 16.99
N LEU A 117 -5.20 -13.35 18.25
CA LEU A 117 -4.26 -14.13 19.06
C LEU A 117 -5.04 -15.24 19.74
N ILE A 118 -4.68 -16.48 19.39
CA ILE A 118 -5.15 -17.70 20.04
C ILE A 118 -4.36 -17.84 21.36
N GLU A 119 -5.07 -18.06 22.46
CA GLU A 119 -4.50 -18.41 23.77
C GLU A 119 -4.15 -19.89 23.87
#